data_AF-B4G542-F1
#
_entry.id   AF-B4G542-F1
#
_cell.length_a   1.000
_cell.length_b   1.000
_cell.length_c   1.000
_cell.angle_alpha   90.00
_cell.angle_beta   90.00
_cell.angle_gamma   90.00
#
_symmetry.space_group_name_H-M   'P 1'
#
loop_
_entity.id
_entity.type
_entity.pdbx_description
1 polymer ?
#
loop_
_entity_poly.entity_id
_entity_poly.type
_entity_poly.pdbx_seq_one_letter_code
_entity_poly.pdbx_strand_id
1 'polypeptide(L)'
;MATWTQNEPTGVSKRRRWNLEDRASLNKLKNHIAQEGCPQMQYDLAKQILDNAIAESTTAAPAVKSPCSEANPAPSSVSNWSARNGAQGVIELKELYRSLEQYALNQKITQLGIADLDAEALAELHKSAAVAPTIAQVNLSTCCRVPTELQEFCAAHDIQLNTHGDPELLLPEEQFSGLAPGYTIDWSLRYQVHVRCRGVLTAKGYIVGASRPIPSASTSAKASA
;
A
#
# COMPACT_ATOMS: atom_id res chain seq x y z
N MET A 1 -2.06 3.61 3.28
CA MET A 1 -0.64 4.07 3.28
C MET A 1 -0.09 4.00 4.70
N ALA A 2 1.09 3.41 4.90
CA ALA A 2 1.81 3.45 6.18
C ALA A 2 2.82 4.60 6.15
N THR A 3 2.74 5.51 7.12
CA THR A 3 3.70 6.61 7.26
C THR A 3 4.78 6.24 8.27
N TRP A 4 6.04 6.16 7.84
CA TRP A 4 7.18 5.84 8.69
C TRP A 4 7.96 7.13 8.98
N THR A 5 8.30 7.40 10.24
CA THR A 5 9.21 8.50 10.59
C THR A 5 10.21 8.04 11.64
N GLN A 6 11.46 8.46 11.45
CA GLN A 6 12.53 8.34 12.44
C GLN A 6 12.30 9.36 13.57
N ASN A 7 12.63 8.97 14.81
CA ASN A 7 12.57 9.85 15.99
C ASN A 7 13.39 11.13 15.76
N GLU A 8 12.79 12.31 15.98
CA GLU A 8 13.49 13.61 15.89
C GLU A 8 14.57 13.73 16.98
N PRO A 9 15.72 14.38 16.68
CA PRO A 9 16.61 14.86 17.72
C PRO A 9 15.97 16.07 18.41
N THR A 10 15.83 15.98 19.73
CA THR A 10 15.37 17.06 20.60
C THR A 10 16.27 18.29 20.47
N GLY A 11 15.78 19.32 19.78
CA GLY A 11 16.48 20.60 19.71
C GLY A 11 15.85 21.57 18.72
N VAL A 12 15.42 22.73 19.21
CA VAL A 12 14.78 23.81 18.45
C VAL A 12 15.62 24.22 17.23
N SER A 13 15.34 23.66 16.07
CA SER A 13 16.01 24.03 14.82
C SER A 13 15.27 25.21 14.19
N LYS A 14 15.91 26.38 14.19
CA LYS A 14 15.43 27.57 13.47
C LYS A 14 15.14 27.19 12.02
N ARG A 15 13.86 27.24 11.63
CA ARG A 15 13.36 26.89 10.29
C ARG A 15 14.10 27.74 9.24
N ARG A 16 15.12 27.19 8.58
CA ARG A 16 15.80 27.87 7.47
C ARG A 16 14.92 27.79 6.23
N ARG A 17 14.66 28.95 5.61
CA ARG A 17 13.99 29.06 4.32
C ARG A 17 15.01 28.73 3.23
N TRP A 18 14.79 27.65 2.51
CA TRP A 18 15.64 27.24 1.39
C TRP A 18 15.08 27.85 0.10
N ASN A 19 15.94 28.50 -0.69
CA ASN A 19 15.55 28.97 -2.02
C ASN A 19 15.69 27.80 -2.99
N LEU A 20 14.57 27.32 -3.53
CA LEU A 20 14.48 26.16 -4.40
C LEU A 20 14.88 26.45 -5.85
N GLU A 21 15.12 27.72 -6.19
CA GLU A 21 15.55 28.16 -7.52
C GLU A 21 17.09 28.10 -7.67
N ASP A 22 17.83 27.96 -6.55
CA ASP A 22 19.29 27.92 -6.54
C ASP A 22 19.84 26.48 -6.59
N ARG A 23 20.63 26.19 -7.63
CA ARG A 23 21.26 24.90 -7.87
C ARG A 23 22.24 24.50 -6.76
N ALA A 24 22.91 25.47 -6.11
CA ALA A 24 23.81 25.17 -4.99
C ALA A 24 23.04 24.76 -3.73
N SER A 25 21.90 25.40 -3.46
CA SER A 25 20.97 25.05 -2.39
C SER A 25 20.33 23.67 -2.60
N LEU A 26 19.96 23.33 -3.84
CA LEU A 26 19.46 21.99 -4.20
C LEU A 26 20.53 20.90 -4.01
N ASN A 27 21.78 21.17 -4.38
CA ASN A 27 22.88 20.21 -4.17
C ASN A 27 23.21 20.01 -2.68
N LYS A 28 23.17 21.07 -1.88
CA LYS A 28 23.29 20.96 -0.42
C LYS A 28 22.14 20.16 0.19
N LEU A 29 20.91 20.35 -0.29
CA LEU A 29 19.75 19.57 0.11
C LEU A 29 19.92 18.08 -0.23
N LYS A 30 20.36 17.76 -1.45
CA LYS A 30 20.62 16.38 -1.91
C LYS A 30 21.61 15.65 -1.00
N ASN A 31 22.69 16.32 -0.61
CA ASN A 31 23.72 15.72 0.27
C ASN A 31 23.26 15.59 1.72
N HIS A 32 22.35 16.46 2.20
CA HIS A 32 21.80 16.36 3.55
C HIS A 32 20.72 15.29 3.66
N ILE A 33 19.89 15.10 2.63
CA ILE A 33 18.92 13.98 2.54
C ILE A 33 19.64 12.63 2.61
N ALA A 34 20.82 12.51 2.00
CA ALA A 34 21.64 11.30 2.08
C ALA A 34 22.12 10.97 3.51
N GLN A 35 22.21 11.98 4.40
CA GLN A 35 22.60 11.79 5.81
C GLN A 35 21.43 11.43 6.74
N GLU A 36 20.19 11.85 6.42
CA GLU A 36 19.00 11.66 7.28
C GLU A 36 18.06 10.52 6.83
N GLY A 37 18.45 9.73 5.83
CA GLY A 37 17.63 8.61 5.36
C GLY A 37 18.02 8.22 3.95
N CYS A 38 19.12 7.49 3.83
CA CYS A 38 19.58 6.97 2.55
C CYS A 38 18.49 6.07 1.92
N PRO A 39 18.11 6.28 0.64
CA PRO A 39 17.17 5.40 -0.08
C PRO A 39 17.57 3.92 -0.03
N GLN A 40 18.88 3.64 0.07
CA GLN A 40 19.40 2.29 0.24
C GLN A 40 18.96 1.66 1.58
N MET A 41 18.98 2.41 2.67
CA MET A 41 18.51 1.93 3.98
C MET A 41 17.01 1.62 3.99
N GLN A 42 16.22 2.40 3.24
CA GLN A 42 14.78 2.14 3.10
C GLN A 42 14.52 0.90 2.25
N TYR A 43 15.29 0.72 1.18
CA TYR A 43 15.25 -0.50 0.36
C TYR A 43 15.66 -1.74 1.17
N ASP A 44 16.74 -1.65 1.94
CA ASP A 44 17.25 -2.75 2.76
C ASP A 44 16.26 -3.14 3.87
N LEU A 45 15.61 -2.15 4.51
CA LEU A 45 14.56 -2.38 5.50
C LEU A 45 13.30 -3.01 4.89
N ALA A 46 12.85 -2.52 3.73
CA ALA A 46 11.71 -3.09 3.01
C ALA A 46 11.99 -4.55 2.59
N LYS A 47 13.22 -4.82 2.13
CA LYS A 47 13.67 -6.16 1.80
C LYS A 47 13.68 -7.08 3.03
N GLN A 48 14.20 -6.60 4.16
CA GLN A 48 14.23 -7.38 5.41
C GLN A 48 12.82 -7.69 5.93
N ILE A 49 11.88 -6.74 5.85
CA ILE A 49 10.47 -6.96 6.21
C ILE A 49 9.84 -8.03 5.31
N LEU A 50 10.13 -7.97 4.01
CA LEU A 50 9.60 -8.94 3.05
C LEU A 50 10.18 -10.35 3.27
N ASP A 51 11.49 -10.46 3.49
CA ASP A 51 12.15 -11.73 3.76
C ASP A 51 11.61 -12.39 5.04
N ASN A 52 11.32 -11.58 6.08
CA ASN A 52 10.72 -12.08 7.32
C ASN A 52 9.27 -12.56 7.12
N ALA A 53 8.46 -11.85 6.32
CA ALA A 53 7.09 -12.27 6.00
C ALA A 53 7.05 -13.57 5.16
N ILE A 54 8.05 -13.76 4.29
CA ILE A 54 8.21 -15.02 3.53
C ILE A 54 8.61 -16.16 4.46
N ALA A 55 9.49 -15.91 5.45
CA ALA A 55 9.87 -16.92 6.44
C ALA A 55 8.68 -17.36 7.32
N GLU A 56 7.79 -16.44 7.68
CA GLU A 56 6.58 -16.73 8.48
C GLU A 56 5.48 -17.46 7.68
N SER A 57 5.39 -17.24 6.36
CA SER A 57 4.41 -17.90 5.48
C SER A 57 4.82 -19.30 4.99
N THR A 58 6.08 -19.70 5.20
CA THR A 58 6.58 -21.03 4.77
C THR A 58 6.00 -22.20 5.59
N THR A 59 5.23 -21.95 6.66
CA THR A 59 4.58 -22.98 7.49
C THR A 59 3.08 -23.21 7.25
N ALA A 60 2.42 -22.52 6.33
CA ALA A 60 1.04 -22.85 5.97
C ALA A 60 0.68 -22.39 4.53
N ALA A 61 0.40 -23.35 3.65
CA ALA A 61 -0.25 -23.12 2.35
C ALA A 61 -1.66 -23.77 2.38
N PRO A 62 -2.66 -23.13 1.74
CA PRO A 62 -2.93 -23.49 0.36
C PRO A 62 -3.12 -22.29 -0.58
N ALA A 63 -2.97 -22.55 -1.88
CA ALA A 63 -3.10 -21.59 -2.97
C ALA A 63 -4.54 -21.11 -3.16
N VAL A 64 -4.74 -19.78 -3.11
CA VAL A 64 -5.99 -19.12 -3.52
C VAL A 64 -5.70 -18.37 -4.83
N LYS A 65 -6.49 -18.66 -5.87
CA LYS A 65 -6.40 -17.96 -7.16
C LYS A 65 -6.88 -16.52 -7.01
N SER A 66 -6.09 -15.57 -7.52
CA SER A 66 -6.42 -14.15 -7.55
C SER A 66 -7.65 -13.90 -8.45
N PRO A 67 -8.67 -13.17 -7.98
CA PRO A 67 -9.82 -12.78 -8.80
C PRO A 67 -9.46 -11.50 -9.57
N CYS A 68 -8.47 -11.59 -10.45
CA CYS A 68 -8.16 -10.55 -11.42
C CYS A 68 -8.19 -11.17 -12.82
N SER A 69 -9.37 -11.62 -13.24
CA SER A 69 -9.62 -11.95 -14.63
C SER A 69 -10.88 -11.21 -15.07
N GLU A 70 -10.65 -10.22 -15.92
CA GLU A 70 -11.57 -9.55 -16.84
C GLU A 70 -13.05 -9.50 -16.43
N ALA A 71 -13.50 -8.33 -15.98
CA ALA A 71 -14.90 -7.94 -16.08
C ALA A 71 -14.99 -6.55 -16.73
N ASN A 72 -15.64 -6.51 -17.90
CA ASN A 72 -16.08 -5.28 -18.56
C ASN A 72 -16.88 -4.41 -17.58
N PRO A 73 -16.56 -3.12 -17.38
CA PRO A 73 -17.35 -2.29 -16.48
C PRO A 73 -18.63 -1.85 -17.21
N ALA A 74 -19.75 -2.42 -16.80
CA ALA A 74 -21.04 -1.78 -16.96
C ALA A 74 -21.04 -0.46 -16.15
N PRO A 75 -21.60 0.65 -16.68
CA PRO A 75 -21.58 1.92 -15.98
C PRO A 75 -22.59 1.89 -14.83
N SER A 76 -22.21 2.48 -13.68
CA SER A 76 -23.07 2.83 -12.52
C SER A 76 -23.22 1.84 -11.35
N SER A 77 -22.15 1.15 -10.94
CA SER A 77 -22.08 0.59 -9.58
C SER A 77 -21.10 1.43 -8.76
N VAL A 78 -21.65 2.19 -7.82
CA VAL A 78 -20.93 3.01 -6.85
C VAL A 78 -19.94 2.11 -6.09
N SER A 79 -18.73 2.61 -5.85
CA SER A 79 -17.60 1.99 -5.15
C SER A 79 -17.95 1.36 -3.80
N ASN A 80 -18.64 0.23 -3.80
CA ASN A 80 -18.98 -0.51 -2.60
C ASN A 80 -17.99 -1.65 -2.45
N TRP A 81 -16.94 -1.40 -1.68
CA TRP A 81 -15.86 -2.36 -1.44
C TRP A 81 -16.40 -3.62 -0.75
N SER A 82 -17.34 -3.45 0.18
CA SER A 82 -18.02 -4.53 0.88
C SER A 82 -18.80 -5.42 -0.08
N ALA A 83 -19.49 -4.85 -1.07
CA ALA A 83 -20.19 -5.61 -2.10
C ALA A 83 -19.23 -6.40 -3.03
N ARG A 84 -18.06 -5.84 -3.33
CA ARG A 84 -17.04 -6.48 -4.19
C ARG A 84 -16.33 -7.64 -3.50
N ASN A 85 -15.99 -7.48 -2.22
CA ASN A 85 -15.11 -8.41 -1.50
C ASN A 85 -15.86 -9.29 -0.47
N GLY A 86 -17.10 -8.92 -0.12
CA GLY A 86 -17.93 -9.64 0.83
C GLY A 86 -17.33 -9.74 2.24
N ALA A 87 -17.94 -10.58 3.08
CA ALA A 87 -17.49 -10.80 4.46
C ALA A 87 -16.07 -11.38 4.53
N GLN A 88 -15.70 -12.22 3.54
CA GLN A 88 -14.36 -12.81 3.47
C GLN A 88 -13.29 -11.73 3.26
N GLY A 89 -13.54 -10.76 2.38
CA GLY A 89 -12.62 -9.64 2.18
C GLY A 89 -12.41 -8.80 3.44
N VAL A 90 -13.46 -8.58 4.24
CA VAL A 90 -13.35 -7.88 5.53
C VAL A 90 -12.44 -8.64 6.50
N ILE A 91 -12.54 -9.98 6.54
CA ILE A 91 -11.69 -10.82 7.39
C ILE A 91 -10.23 -10.69 6.96
N GLU A 92 -9.94 -10.85 5.68
CA GLU A 92 -8.58 -10.73 5.12
C GLU A 92 -7.99 -9.33 5.32
N LEU A 93 -8.81 -8.28 5.14
CA LEU A 93 -8.43 -6.90 5.43
C LEU A 93 -8.02 -6.74 6.89
N LYS A 94 -8.79 -7.27 7.84
CA LYS A 94 -8.47 -7.19 9.28
C LYS A 94 -7.19 -7.96 9.62
N GLU A 95 -6.95 -9.11 8.99
CA GLU A 95 -5.71 -9.86 9.18
C GLU A 95 -4.49 -9.07 8.69
N LEU A 96 -4.57 -8.51 7.48
CA LEU A 96 -3.52 -7.64 6.94
C LEU A 96 -3.30 -6.40 7.83
N TYR A 97 -4.40 -5.77 8.25
CA TYR A 97 -4.36 -4.57 9.08
C TYR A 97 -3.69 -4.88 10.43
N ARG A 98 -3.99 -6.02 11.06
CA ARG A 98 -3.35 -6.45 12.32
C ARG A 98 -1.84 -6.54 12.22
N SER A 99 -1.31 -7.02 11.09
CA SER A 99 0.13 -7.01 10.85
C SER A 99 0.68 -5.59 10.86
N LEU A 100 -0.02 -4.62 10.24
CA LEU A 100 0.37 -3.20 10.25
C LEU A 100 0.26 -2.56 11.64
N GLU A 101 -0.73 -2.96 12.44
CA GLU A 101 -0.89 -2.49 13.83
C GLU A 101 0.35 -2.81 14.68
N GLN A 102 0.95 -3.99 14.50
CA GLN A 102 2.18 -4.34 15.22
C GLN A 102 3.33 -3.36 14.90
N TYR A 103 3.44 -2.91 13.65
CA TYR A 103 4.44 -1.89 13.28
C TYR A 103 4.12 -0.52 13.88
N ALA A 104 2.84 -0.17 14.02
CA ALA A 104 2.42 1.07 14.67
C ALA A 104 2.66 1.03 16.19
N LEU A 105 2.33 -0.09 16.84
CA LEU A 105 2.60 -0.31 18.27
C LEU A 105 4.10 -0.28 18.59
N ASN A 106 4.92 -0.78 17.67
CA ASN A 106 6.38 -0.71 17.75
C ASN A 106 6.95 0.65 17.32
N GLN A 107 6.10 1.68 17.12
CA GLN A 107 6.47 3.05 16.75
C GLN A 107 7.27 3.15 15.44
N LYS A 108 7.17 2.15 14.56
CA LYS A 108 7.78 2.21 13.23
C LYS A 108 6.87 2.93 12.24
N ILE A 109 5.55 2.77 12.41
CA ILE A 109 4.52 3.51 11.68
C ILE A 109 3.86 4.50 12.63
N THR A 110 3.75 5.77 12.24
CA THR A 110 3.09 6.78 13.10
C THR A 110 1.59 6.86 12.89
N GLN A 111 1.13 6.55 11.68
CA GLN A 111 -0.27 6.67 11.30
C GLN A 111 -0.61 5.54 10.33
N LEU A 112 -1.73 4.88 10.63
CA LEU A 112 -2.36 3.90 9.76
C LEU A 112 -3.55 4.55 9.06
N GLY A 113 -3.86 4.02 7.89
CA GLY A 113 -4.99 4.48 7.11
C GLY A 113 -5.36 3.51 6.00
N ILE A 114 -6.56 3.69 5.48
CA ILE A 114 -7.19 2.84 4.47
C ILE A 114 -7.49 3.65 3.20
N ALA A 115 -7.76 2.95 2.11
CA ALA A 115 -8.17 3.55 0.85
C ALA A 115 -9.34 2.73 0.27
N ASP A 116 -10.31 3.44 -0.30
CA ASP A 116 -11.44 2.89 -1.05
C ASP A 116 -12.36 1.92 -0.27
N LEU A 117 -12.40 2.01 1.07
CA LEU A 117 -13.43 1.34 1.88
C LEU A 117 -14.70 2.19 1.93
N ASP A 118 -15.85 1.53 1.91
CA ASP A 118 -17.11 2.15 2.28
C ASP A 118 -17.23 2.33 3.81
N ALA A 119 -18.25 3.10 4.22
CA ALA A 119 -18.47 3.44 5.63
C ALA A 119 -18.70 2.20 6.51
N GLU A 120 -19.36 1.17 5.99
CA GLU A 120 -19.65 -0.07 6.71
C GLU A 120 -18.36 -0.85 7.02
N ALA A 121 -17.53 -1.12 5.99
CA ALA A 121 -16.25 -1.78 6.17
C ALA A 121 -15.29 -0.97 7.05
N LEU A 122 -15.25 0.36 6.89
CA LEU A 122 -14.44 1.23 7.73
C LEU A 122 -14.89 1.16 9.20
N ALA A 123 -16.19 1.22 9.46
CA ALA A 123 -16.73 1.12 10.82
C ALA A 123 -16.41 -0.24 11.45
N GLU A 124 -16.52 -1.32 10.68
CA GLU A 124 -16.22 -2.66 11.15
C GLU A 124 -14.72 -2.84 11.47
N LEU A 125 -13.85 -2.33 10.61
CA LEU A 125 -12.41 -2.33 10.84
C LEU A 125 -12.07 -1.50 12.08
N HIS A 126 -12.55 -0.25 12.14
CA HIS A 126 -12.27 0.68 13.24
C HIS A 126 -12.71 0.10 14.59
N LYS A 127 -13.85 -0.58 14.65
CA LYS A 127 -14.34 -1.23 15.88
C LYS A 127 -13.41 -2.35 16.37
N SER A 128 -12.77 -3.08 15.46
CA SER A 128 -11.92 -4.23 15.79
C SER A 128 -10.43 -3.90 15.93
N ALA A 129 -10.00 -2.74 15.44
CA ALA A 129 -8.60 -2.33 15.42
C ALA A 129 -8.09 -1.95 16.82
N ALA A 130 -6.93 -2.48 17.19
CA ALA A 130 -6.15 -2.01 18.33
C ALA A 130 -5.50 -0.65 18.07
N VAL A 131 -5.13 -0.36 16.81
CA VAL A 131 -4.64 0.95 16.36
C VAL A 131 -5.55 1.45 15.23
N ALA A 132 -6.50 2.32 15.59
CA ALA A 132 -7.50 2.82 14.67
C ALA A 132 -6.89 3.52 13.44
N PRO A 133 -7.51 3.39 12.25
CA PRO A 133 -7.08 4.14 11.08
C PRO A 133 -7.34 5.62 11.30
N THR A 134 -6.34 6.45 11.04
CA THR A 134 -6.40 7.92 11.16
C THR A 134 -6.54 8.63 9.82
N ILE A 135 -6.44 7.88 8.71
CA ILE A 135 -6.57 8.38 7.35
C ILE A 135 -7.50 7.45 6.58
N ALA A 136 -8.47 8.01 5.87
CA ALA A 136 -9.26 7.32 4.87
C ALA A 136 -9.05 8.01 3.52
N GLN A 137 -8.86 7.25 2.45
CA GLN A 137 -8.70 7.80 1.11
C GLN A 137 -9.83 7.33 0.20
N VAL A 138 -10.30 8.21 -0.67
CA VAL A 138 -11.30 7.87 -1.69
C VAL A 138 -10.80 8.24 -3.08
N ASN A 139 -11.05 7.37 -4.05
CA ASN A 139 -10.64 7.58 -5.42
C ASN A 139 -11.57 8.58 -6.13
N LEU A 140 -10.96 9.65 -6.69
CA LEU A 140 -11.66 10.71 -7.42
C LEU A 140 -12.30 10.20 -8.71
N SER A 141 -11.74 9.17 -9.34
CA SER A 141 -12.28 8.62 -10.59
C SER A 141 -13.64 7.94 -10.40
N THR A 142 -13.89 7.45 -9.19
CA THR A 142 -15.06 6.63 -8.84
C THR A 142 -16.07 7.40 -7.99
N CYS A 143 -15.70 8.55 -7.43
CA CYS A 143 -16.52 9.27 -6.48
C CYS A 143 -16.44 10.79 -6.67
N CYS A 144 -17.32 11.36 -7.50
CA CYS A 144 -17.43 12.81 -7.70
C CYS A 144 -17.97 13.55 -6.45
N ARG A 145 -18.67 12.82 -5.57
CA ARG A 145 -19.16 13.30 -4.27
C ARG A 145 -19.01 12.18 -3.26
N VAL A 146 -18.18 12.38 -2.25
CA VAL A 146 -17.97 11.40 -1.18
C VAL A 146 -19.30 11.13 -0.46
N PRO A 147 -19.68 9.86 -0.18
CA PRO A 147 -20.91 9.54 0.54
C PRO A 147 -21.00 10.26 1.90
N THR A 148 -22.19 10.74 2.25
CA THR A 148 -22.41 11.48 3.49
C THR A 148 -22.12 10.61 4.71
N GLU A 149 -22.51 9.33 4.69
CA GLU A 149 -22.27 8.43 5.84
C GLU A 149 -20.77 8.27 6.11
N LEU A 150 -19.95 8.19 5.05
CA LEU A 150 -18.49 8.08 5.18
C LEU A 150 -17.87 9.37 5.75
N GLN A 151 -18.35 10.54 5.29
CA GLN A 151 -17.90 11.83 5.81
C GLN A 151 -18.23 11.99 7.30
N GLU A 152 -19.46 11.68 7.69
CA GLU A 152 -19.93 11.76 9.08
C GLU A 152 -19.14 10.81 9.98
N PHE A 153 -18.92 9.57 9.55
CA PHE A 153 -18.11 8.61 10.30
C PHE A 153 -16.67 9.11 10.48
N CYS A 154 -16.04 9.60 9.40
CA CYS A 154 -14.68 10.10 9.48
C CYS A 154 -14.57 11.31 10.43
N ALA A 155 -15.53 12.24 10.36
CA ALA A 155 -15.57 13.40 11.25
C ALA A 155 -15.78 13.02 12.72
N ALA A 156 -16.65 12.04 13.00
CA ALA A 156 -16.94 11.58 14.37
C ALA A 156 -15.75 10.86 15.03
N HIS A 157 -14.87 10.26 14.22
CA HIS A 157 -13.74 9.45 14.69
C HIS A 157 -12.37 10.10 14.46
N ASP A 158 -12.33 11.39 14.11
CA ASP A 158 -11.09 12.16 13.80
C ASP A 158 -10.22 11.48 12.72
N ILE A 159 -10.88 10.90 11.71
CA ILE A 159 -10.23 10.27 10.57
C ILE A 159 -10.09 11.31 9.46
N GLN A 160 -8.86 11.57 9.04
CA GLN A 160 -8.58 12.47 7.94
C GLN A 160 -9.02 11.84 6.62
N LEU A 161 -10.07 12.41 6.01
CA LEU A 161 -10.57 12.00 4.71
C LEU A 161 -9.81 12.73 3.59
N ASN A 162 -9.04 11.96 2.82
CA ASN A 162 -8.23 12.43 1.71
C ASN A 162 -8.73 11.86 0.38
N THR A 163 -8.25 12.43 -0.72
CA THR A 163 -8.55 11.95 -2.07
C THR A 163 -7.28 11.44 -2.75
N HIS A 164 -7.44 10.46 -3.63
CA HIS A 164 -6.36 10.01 -4.51
C HIS A 164 -6.90 9.77 -5.93
N GLY A 165 -5.97 9.68 -6.89
CA GLY A 165 -6.26 9.42 -8.30
C GLY A 165 -5.43 8.26 -8.83
N ASP A 166 -5.27 7.22 -8.00
CA ASP A 166 -4.57 6.02 -8.44
C ASP A 166 -5.43 5.24 -9.43
N PRO A 167 -4.81 4.63 -10.47
CA PRO A 167 -5.54 3.72 -11.34
C PRO A 167 -5.98 2.49 -10.56
N GLU A 168 -7.14 1.93 -10.92
CA GLU A 168 -7.65 0.70 -10.29
C GLU A 168 -6.68 -0.49 -10.49
N LEU A 169 -6.10 -0.59 -11.68
CA LEU A 169 -5.05 -1.56 -11.98
C LEU A 169 -3.69 -0.84 -12.04
N LEU A 170 -2.84 -1.10 -11.04
CA LEU A 170 -1.52 -0.45 -10.92
C LEU A 170 -0.53 -0.90 -11.99
N LEU A 171 -0.56 -2.17 -12.38
CA LEU A 171 0.35 -2.76 -13.36
C LEU A 171 -0.38 -3.83 -14.19
N PRO A 172 -0.73 -3.53 -15.46
CA PRO A 172 -1.35 -4.50 -16.36
C PRO A 172 -0.47 -5.71 -16.64
N GLU A 173 -1.07 -6.89 -16.76
CA GLU A 173 -0.35 -8.14 -16.99
C GLU A 173 0.43 -8.14 -18.31
N GLU A 174 -0.10 -7.51 -19.36
CA GLU A 174 0.57 -7.42 -20.65
C GLU A 174 1.87 -6.64 -20.53
N GLN A 175 1.83 -5.52 -19.80
CA GLN A 175 3.01 -4.69 -19.55
C GLN A 175 4.04 -5.45 -18.70
N PHE A 176 3.58 -6.17 -17.67
CA PHE A 176 4.46 -6.97 -16.82
C PHE A 176 5.08 -8.15 -17.57
N SER A 177 4.33 -8.82 -18.43
CA SER A 177 4.83 -9.95 -19.23
C SER A 177 6.00 -9.55 -20.14
N GLY A 178 6.01 -8.31 -20.64
CA GLY A 178 7.13 -7.76 -21.39
C GLY A 178 8.37 -7.46 -20.55
N LEU A 179 8.20 -7.20 -19.25
CA LEU A 179 9.29 -6.93 -18.30
C LEU A 179 9.86 -8.21 -17.67
N ALA A 180 8.99 -9.16 -17.32
CA ALA A 180 9.34 -10.42 -16.68
C ALA A 180 8.57 -11.60 -17.33
N PRO A 181 8.99 -12.07 -18.52
CA PRO A 181 8.32 -13.14 -19.22
C PRO A 181 8.26 -14.44 -18.39
N GLY A 182 7.09 -15.06 -18.34
CA GLY A 182 6.86 -16.31 -17.61
C GLY A 182 6.68 -16.16 -16.10
N TYR A 183 6.59 -14.93 -15.59
CA TYR A 183 6.13 -14.64 -14.23
C TYR A 183 4.69 -14.13 -14.25
N THR A 184 3.95 -14.42 -13.19
CA THR A 184 2.60 -13.89 -12.91
C THR A 184 2.65 -12.98 -11.70
N ILE A 185 1.90 -11.88 -11.73
CA ILE A 185 1.80 -10.96 -10.59
C ILE A 185 0.97 -11.62 -9.49
N ASP A 186 1.53 -11.73 -8.29
CA ASP A 186 0.80 -12.17 -7.11
C ASP A 186 0.12 -10.98 -6.41
N TRP A 187 0.86 -9.88 -6.27
CA TRP A 187 0.37 -8.63 -5.70
C TRP A 187 1.22 -7.44 -6.19
N SER A 188 0.65 -6.25 -6.13
CA SER A 188 1.37 -5.01 -6.42
C SER A 188 1.08 -3.96 -5.35
N LEU A 189 2.09 -3.16 -5.04
CA LEU A 189 2.03 -2.09 -4.06
C LEU A 189 2.67 -0.84 -4.65
N ARG A 190 1.96 0.29 -4.60
CA ARG A 190 2.56 1.60 -4.85
C ARG A 190 3.00 2.22 -3.52
N TYR A 191 4.22 2.74 -3.46
CA TYR A 191 4.70 3.51 -2.32
C TYR A 191 5.03 4.94 -2.73
N GLN A 192 4.84 5.86 -1.79
CA GLN A 192 5.23 7.26 -1.90
C GLN A 192 5.86 7.69 -0.58
N VAL A 193 7.00 8.37 -0.66
CA VAL A 193 7.73 8.90 0.49
C VAL A 193 7.63 10.41 0.45
N HIS A 194 7.09 10.99 1.53
CA HIS A 194 6.86 12.42 1.66
C HIS A 194 7.68 13.00 2.81
N VAL A 195 8.23 14.20 2.63
CA VAL A 195 8.76 15.00 3.74
C VAL A 195 7.60 15.76 4.38
N ARG A 196 7.19 15.32 5.57
CA ARG A 196 6.02 15.82 6.34
C ARG A 196 5.91 17.34 6.37
N CYS A 197 7.01 18.04 6.60
CA CYS A 197 7.02 19.49 6.80
C CYS A 197 7.18 20.32 5.52
N ARG A 198 7.27 19.67 4.34
CA ARG A 198 7.57 20.37 3.08
C ARG A 198 6.63 20.02 1.94
N GLY A 199 5.74 19.04 2.09
CA GLY A 199 4.89 18.56 1.00
C GLY A 199 5.67 18.02 -0.20
N VAL A 200 6.97 17.71 0.00
CA VAL A 200 7.87 17.25 -1.05
C VAL A 200 7.83 15.73 -1.10
N LEU A 201 7.50 15.19 -2.27
CA LEU A 201 7.69 13.80 -2.62
C LEU A 201 9.17 13.53 -2.85
N THR A 202 9.79 12.72 -2.01
CA THR A 202 11.22 12.34 -2.14
C THR A 202 11.39 11.06 -2.93
N ALA A 203 10.44 10.12 -2.81
CA ALA A 203 10.43 8.90 -3.59
C ALA A 203 9.01 8.49 -3.92
N LYS A 204 8.85 7.79 -5.04
CA LYS A 204 7.65 7.06 -5.39
C LYS A 204 8.07 5.86 -6.22
N GLY A 205 7.31 4.77 -6.12
CA GLY A 205 7.60 3.59 -6.91
C GLY A 205 6.57 2.50 -6.69
N TYR A 206 6.85 1.36 -7.28
CA TYR A 206 6.05 0.16 -7.18
C TYR A 206 6.92 -0.98 -6.65
N ILE A 207 6.31 -1.84 -5.85
CA ILE A 207 6.85 -3.13 -5.43
C ILE A 207 5.87 -4.17 -5.94
N VAL A 208 6.40 -5.21 -6.59
CA VAL A 208 5.59 -6.26 -7.19
C VAL A 208 6.10 -7.59 -6.65
N GLY A 209 5.19 -8.36 -6.05
CA GLY A 209 5.40 -9.77 -5.79
C GLY A 209 4.98 -10.56 -7.02
N ALA A 210 5.86 -11.41 -7.54
CA ALA A 210 5.56 -12.23 -8.71
C ALA A 210 6.16 -13.61 -8.58
N SER A 211 5.40 -14.61 -9.02
CA SER A 211 5.77 -16.02 -8.97
C SER A 211 5.84 -16.60 -10.38
N ARG A 212 6.67 -17.64 -10.54
CA ARG A 212 6.74 -18.40 -11.79
C ARG A 212 5.95 -19.70 -11.62
N PRO A 213 4.97 -20.00 -12.49
CA PRO A 213 4.30 -21.29 -12.44
C PRO A 213 5.33 -22.39 -12.65
N ILE A 214 5.38 -23.33 -11.70
CA ILE A 214 6.24 -24.50 -11.79
C ILE A 214 5.72 -25.35 -12.96
N PRO A 215 6.54 -25.70 -13.96
CA PRO A 215 6.08 -26.57 -15.03
C PRO A 215 5.73 -27.93 -14.42
N SER A 216 4.45 -28.30 -14.47
CA SER A 216 3.99 -29.63 -14.09
C SER A 216 4.78 -30.64 -14.93
N ALA A 217 5.51 -31.54 -14.28
CA ALA A 217 6.24 -32.60 -14.95
C ALA A 217 5.27 -33.33 -15.90
N SER A 218 5.52 -33.24 -17.20
CA SER A 218 4.77 -33.97 -18.21
C SER A 218 4.92 -35.46 -17.90
N THR A 219 3.86 -36.10 -17.43
CA THR A 219 3.77 -37.56 -17.37
C THR A 219 3.93 -38.08 -18.79
N SER A 220 5.14 -38.56 -19.11
CA SER A 220 5.39 -39.32 -20.33
C SER A 220 4.57 -40.60 -20.26
N ALA A 221 3.41 -40.62 -20.90
CA ALA A 221 2.69 -41.84 -21.16
C ALA A 221 3.57 -42.72 -22.06
N LYS A 222 4.19 -43.76 -21.48
CA LYS A 222 4.75 -44.87 -22.24
C LYS A 222 3.60 -45.52 -23.01
N ALA A 223 3.58 -45.32 -24.32
CA ALA A 223 2.91 -46.23 -25.23
C ALA A 223 3.70 -47.56 -25.17
N SER A 224 3.14 -48.56 -24.48
CA SER A 224 3.55 -49.95 -24.63
C SER A 224 2.78 -50.55 -25.80
N ALA A 225 3.55 -51.27 -26.62
CA ALA A 225 3.20 -51.94 -27.86
C ALA A 225 2.07 -52.99 -27.74
#